data_AF-A0A0F7S8N3-F1
#
_entry.id   AF-A0A0F7S8N3-F1
#
_cell.length_a   1.000
_cell.length_b   1.000
_cell.length_c   1.000
_cell.angle_alpha   90.00
_cell.angle_beta   90.00
_cell.angle_gamma   90.00
#
_symmetry.space_group_name_H-M   'P 1'
#
loop_
_entity.id
_entity.type
_entity.pdbx_description
1 polymer ?
#
loop_
_entity_poly.entity_id
_entity_poly.type
_entity_poly.pdbx_seq_one_letter_code
_entity_poly.pdbx_strand_id
1 'polypeptide(L)'
;MSSLSMRMVHLGPNLHGLFGRKTGQAPGYSYSAANVNKGIEWSGETLFEYLENPKRYIPGTKMAFGGLKKDKDRNDLIAHLEEATK
;
A
#
# COMPACT_ATOMS: atom_id res chain seq x y z
N MET A 1 13.39 30.36 20.03
CA MET A 1 13.97 29.10 19.53
C MET A 1 12.86 28.05 19.52
N SER A 2 12.10 27.97 18.42
CA SER A 2 11.13 26.88 18.24
C SER A 2 11.69 25.99 17.15
N SER A 3 12.27 24.87 17.57
CA SER A 3 12.73 23.81 16.69
C SER A 3 11.52 23.33 15.89
N LEU A 4 11.44 23.72 14.62
CA LEU A 4 10.60 23.05 13.64
C LEU A 4 11.10 21.60 13.57
N SER A 5 10.48 20.71 14.36
CA SER A 5 10.57 19.28 14.11
C SER A 5 9.83 19.04 12.80
N MET A 6 10.58 19.12 11.70
CA MET A 6 10.12 18.75 10.38
C MET A 6 9.81 17.26 10.44
N ARG A 7 8.55 16.91 10.76
CA ARG A 7 8.07 15.54 10.67
C ARG A 7 8.31 15.11 9.23
N MET A 8 9.25 14.20 9.02
CA MET A 8 9.50 13.60 7.73
C MET A 8 8.25 12.80 7.35
N VAL A 9 7.35 13.44 6.58
CA VAL A 9 6.11 12.82 6.12
C VAL A 9 6.50 11.75 5.11
N HIS A 10 6.44 10.50 5.52
CA HIS A 10 6.59 9.39 4.59
C HIS A 10 5.36 9.37 3.69
N LEU A 11 5.57 9.32 2.37
CA LEU A 11 4.48 9.31 1.38
C LEU A 11 3.62 8.04 1.48
N GLY A 12 4.16 6.95 2.05
CA GLY A 12 3.48 5.68 2.25
C GLY A 12 3.87 5.00 3.57
N PRO A 13 3.12 3.97 3.99
CA PRO A 13 3.43 3.18 5.18
C PRO A 13 4.65 2.28 4.96
N ASN A 14 5.27 1.81 6.05
CA ASN A 14 6.18 0.68 5.99
C ASN A 14 5.41 -0.60 5.59
N LEU A 15 6.02 -1.43 4.75
CA LEU A 15 5.37 -2.63 4.21
C LEU A 15 5.72 -3.93 4.95
N HIS A 16 6.62 -3.94 5.94
CA HIS A 16 6.91 -5.15 6.73
C HIS A 16 5.63 -5.78 7.29
N GLY A 17 5.50 -7.10 7.18
CA GLY A 17 4.31 -7.88 7.47
C GLY A 17 3.13 -7.49 6.58
N LEU A 18 3.34 -7.26 5.27
CA LEU A 18 2.28 -6.86 4.35
C LEU A 18 1.24 -7.97 4.16
N PHE A 19 1.72 -9.16 3.81
CA PHE A 19 0.88 -10.30 3.45
C PHE A 19 0.11 -10.82 4.66
N GLY A 20 -1.20 -11.08 4.49
CA GLY A 20 -2.14 -11.44 5.55
C GLY A 20 -2.64 -10.27 6.40
N ARG A 21 -2.03 -9.07 6.30
CA ARG A 21 -2.51 -7.88 7.03
C ARG A 21 -3.66 -7.22 6.27
N LYS A 22 -4.66 -6.73 7.00
CA LYS A 22 -5.75 -5.93 6.42
C LYS A 22 -5.30 -4.54 5.96
N THR A 23 -6.02 -3.97 5.00
CA THR A 23 -5.78 -2.61 4.52
C THR A 23 -5.85 -1.59 5.67
N GLY A 24 -4.96 -0.59 5.61
CA GLY A 24 -4.98 0.52 6.56
C GLY A 24 -4.52 0.20 7.98
N GLN A 25 -3.84 -0.93 8.21
CA GLN A 25 -3.47 -1.39 9.56
C GLN A 25 -1.98 -1.29 9.91
N ALA A 26 -1.12 -0.74 9.05
CA ALA A 26 0.29 -0.58 9.44
C ALA A 26 0.41 0.45 10.59
N PRO A 27 1.12 0.11 11.68
CA PRO A 27 1.23 0.98 12.84
C PRO A 27 1.98 2.27 12.51
N GLY A 28 1.55 3.38 13.10
CA GLY A 28 2.23 4.68 12.99
C GLY A 28 2.01 5.42 11.67
N TYR A 29 1.18 4.93 10.75
CA TYR A 29 0.84 5.61 9.49
C TYR A 29 -0.62 6.06 9.44
N SER A 30 -0.85 7.30 9.01
CA SER A 30 -2.19 7.86 8.83
C SER A 30 -2.75 7.56 7.43
N TYR A 31 -3.64 6.58 7.35
CA TYR A 31 -4.32 6.20 6.11
C TYR A 31 -5.49 7.12 5.74
N SER A 32 -5.97 7.02 4.49
CA SER A 32 -7.29 7.53 4.13
C SER A 32 -8.39 6.62 4.67
N ALA A 33 -9.56 7.19 4.98
CA ALA A 33 -10.72 6.41 5.40
C ALA A 33 -11.08 5.32 4.38
N ALA A 34 -10.94 5.61 3.10
CA ALA A 34 -11.15 4.63 2.02
C ALA A 34 -10.24 3.39 2.14
N ASN A 35 -8.95 3.59 2.48
CA ASN A 35 -8.01 2.48 2.62
C ASN A 35 -8.34 1.64 3.86
N VAL A 36 -8.66 2.28 4.99
CA VAL A 36 -9.08 1.56 6.21
C VAL A 36 -10.37 0.77 5.96
N ASN A 37 -11.37 1.38 5.31
CA ASN A 37 -12.70 0.79 5.10
C ASN A 37 -12.74 -0.29 4.02
N LYS A 38 -11.75 -0.37 3.11
CA LYS A 38 -11.69 -1.44 2.10
C LYS A 38 -11.67 -2.82 2.75
N GLY A 39 -11.01 -2.97 3.91
CA GLY A 39 -11.11 -4.11 4.80
C GLY A 39 -10.61 -5.45 4.26
N ILE A 40 -9.99 -5.48 3.08
CA ILE A 40 -9.45 -6.70 2.47
C ILE A 40 -8.11 -7.07 3.10
N GLU A 41 -7.74 -8.34 3.00
CA GLU A 41 -6.41 -8.83 3.36
C GLU A 41 -5.48 -8.76 2.16
N TRP A 42 -4.24 -8.34 2.40
CA TRP A 42 -3.23 -8.33 1.35
C TRP A 42 -2.74 -9.75 1.07
N SER A 43 -2.94 -10.19 -0.15
CA SER A 43 -2.47 -11.46 -0.72
C SER A 43 -1.92 -11.20 -2.12
N GLY A 44 -1.33 -12.20 -2.77
CA GLY A 44 -0.91 -12.09 -4.16
C GLY A 44 -2.05 -11.65 -5.08
N GLU A 45 -3.25 -12.21 -4.89
CA GLU A 45 -4.44 -11.89 -5.69
C GLU A 45 -4.90 -10.45 -5.49
N THR A 46 -5.07 -10.01 -4.23
CA THR A 46 -5.56 -8.65 -3.96
C THR A 46 -4.54 -7.59 -4.33
N LEU A 47 -3.24 -7.90 -4.22
CA LEU A 47 -2.18 -7.02 -4.71
C LEU A 47 -2.14 -6.97 -6.24
N PHE A 48 -2.38 -8.09 -6.93
CA PHE A 48 -2.41 -8.13 -8.39
C PHE A 48 -3.50 -7.22 -8.97
N GLU A 49 -4.70 -7.23 -8.38
CA GLU A 49 -5.78 -6.31 -8.76
C GLU A 49 -5.48 -4.86 -8.35
N TYR A 50 -5.01 -4.65 -7.12
CA TYR A 50 -4.72 -3.31 -6.61
C TYR A 50 -3.64 -2.59 -7.41
N LEU A 51 -2.56 -3.28 -7.76
CA LEU A 51 -1.41 -2.72 -8.47
C LEU A 51 -1.72 -2.39 -9.93
N GLU A 52 -2.79 -2.93 -10.52
CA GLU A 52 -3.21 -2.56 -11.89
C GLU A 52 -3.76 -1.12 -11.94
N ASN A 53 -4.56 -0.74 -10.95
CA ASN A 53 -5.12 0.60 -10.81
C ASN A 53 -5.59 0.87 -9.35
N PRO A 54 -4.70 1.43 -8.50
CA PRO A 54 -4.99 1.65 -7.08
C PRO A 54 -6.23 2.50 -6.82
N LYS A 55 -6.42 3.57 -7.60
CA LYS A 55 -7.56 4.48 -7.46
C LYS A 55 -8.88 3.85 -7.85
N ARG A 56 -8.87 2.90 -8.81
CA ARG A 56 -10.05 2.12 -9.16
C ARG A 56 -10.37 1.08 -8.09
N TYR A 57 -9.36 0.40 -7.57
CA TYR A 57 -9.56 -0.66 -6.58
C TYR A 57 -9.96 -0.14 -5.20
N ILE A 58 -9.37 0.99 -4.78
CA ILE A 58 -9.70 1.71 -3.54
C ILE A 58 -10.00 3.19 -3.90
N PRO A 59 -11.24 3.51 -4.30
CA PRO A 59 -11.64 4.89 -4.56
C PRO A 59 -11.44 5.77 -3.33
N GLY A 60 -10.69 6.88 -3.47
CA GLY A 60 -10.31 7.75 -2.35
C GLY A 60 -9.00 7.35 -1.64
N THR A 61 -8.23 6.39 -2.19
CA THR A 61 -6.83 6.20 -1.77
C THR A 61 -6.00 7.44 -2.05
N LYS A 62 -5.06 7.76 -1.14
CA LYS A 62 -4.09 8.85 -1.30
C LYS A 62 -2.83 8.44 -2.07
N MET A 63 -2.68 7.15 -2.40
CA MET A 63 -1.53 6.66 -3.15
C MET A 63 -1.52 7.25 -4.58
N ALA A 64 -0.52 8.07 -4.88
CA ALA A 64 -0.33 8.67 -6.20
C ALA A 64 0.46 7.74 -7.14
N PHE A 65 -0.08 6.55 -7.39
CA PHE A 65 0.50 5.56 -8.30
C PHE A 65 -0.47 5.21 -9.42
N GLY A 66 0.01 5.26 -10.67
CA GLY A 66 -0.81 5.02 -11.87
C GLY A 66 -1.15 3.54 -12.13
N GLY A 67 -0.44 2.64 -11.46
CA GLY A 67 -0.57 1.19 -11.64
C GLY A 67 0.39 0.60 -12.68
N LEU A 68 0.52 -0.72 -12.67
CA LEU A 68 1.32 -1.53 -13.59
C LEU A 68 0.36 -2.29 -14.53
N LYS A 69 0.42 -2.00 -15.83
CA LYS A 69 -0.51 -2.58 -16.81
C LYS A 69 -0.13 -3.99 -17.27
N LYS A 70 1.15 -4.31 -17.27
CA LYS A 70 1.63 -5.63 -17.67
C LYS A 70 1.53 -6.60 -16.50
N ASP A 71 0.93 -7.75 -16.75
CA ASP A 71 0.75 -8.81 -15.74
C ASP A 71 2.09 -9.29 -15.20
N LYS A 72 3.11 -9.41 -16.08
CA LYS A 72 4.47 -9.79 -15.69
C LYS A 72 5.05 -8.83 -14.64
N ASP A 73 4.93 -7.52 -14.84
CA ASP A 73 5.48 -6.53 -13.91
C ASP A 73 4.79 -6.60 -12.54
N ARG A 74 3.48 -6.90 -12.51
CA ARG A 74 2.75 -7.12 -11.26
C ARG A 74 3.21 -8.40 -10.56
N ASN A 75 3.31 -9.51 -11.29
CA ASN A 75 3.76 -10.78 -10.74
C ASN A 75 5.18 -10.70 -10.18
N ASP A 76 6.10 -10.10 -10.92
CA ASP A 76 7.50 -9.93 -10.48
C ASP A 76 7.58 -9.05 -9.23
N LEU A 77 6.83 -7.94 -9.18
CA LEU A 77 6.78 -7.07 -8.01
C LEU A 77 6.15 -7.77 -6.81
N ILE A 78 5.07 -8.52 -6.99
CA ILE A 78 4.38 -9.23 -5.90
C ILE A 78 5.31 -10.30 -5.32
N ALA A 79 5.99 -11.07 -6.16
CA ALA A 79 6.98 -12.06 -5.70
C ALA A 79 8.12 -11.40 -4.91
N HIS A 80 8.62 -10.25 -5.38
CA HIS A 80 9.60 -9.48 -4.63
C HIS A 80 9.06 -8.97 -3.30
N LEU A 81 7.84 -8.42 -3.26
CA LEU A 81 7.21 -7.93 -2.04
C LEU A 81 6.99 -9.06 -1.03
N GLU A 82 6.57 -10.24 -1.48
CA GLU A 82 6.35 -11.40 -0.62
C GLU A 82 7.61 -11.82 0.12
N GLU A 83 8.77 -11.72 -0.54
CA GLU A 83 10.06 -11.98 0.10
C GLU A 83 10.54 -10.80 0.96
N ALA A 84 10.51 -9.59 0.41
CA ALA A 84 11.12 -8.40 1.01
C ALA A 84 10.34 -7.82 2.20
N THR A 85 9.10 -8.26 2.42
CA THR A 85 8.22 -7.74 3.47
C THR A 85 7.89 -8.75 4.57
N LYS A 86 8.60 -9.88 4.61
CA LYS A 86 8.54 -10.82 5.74
C LYS A 86 8.98 -10.16 7.04
#